data_AF-A0A2J6IF43-F1
#
_entry.id   AF-A0A2J6IF43-F1
#
_cell.length_a   1.000
_cell.length_b   1.000
_cell.length_c   1.000
_cell.angle_alpha   90.00
_cell.angle_beta   90.00
_cell.angle_gamma   90.00
#
_symmetry.space_group_name_H-M   'P 1'
#
loop_
_entity.id
_entity.type
_entity.pdbx_description
1 polymer ?
#
loop_
_entity_poly.entity_id
_entity_poly.type
_entity_poly.pdbx_seq_one_letter_code
_entity_poly.pdbx_strand_id
1 'polypeptide(L)'
;MRKHIYFTLTLMLLLPTAILAHNIIKGKVIDQNSNTPLPGASILLSGTSEGCTTDEWGNFIIDTDYESGTLIISFLGYESKEIEFTSHTEFLVIELNQDIVDLGTINVTASKITPMESMAQIDVKVRPVKTSQEVLRIVPGLFIAQHAGGGKSEQIFLRGFDADHGTDVNISVDGIPVNMVSQAHGQ
;
A
#
# COMPACT_ATOMS: atom_id res chain seq x y z
N MET A 1 14.32 -72.45 -4.99
CA MET A 1 13.42 -71.83 -3.99
C MET A 1 14.16 -70.98 -2.96
N ARG A 2 15.15 -71.50 -2.21
CA ARG A 2 15.92 -70.72 -1.20
C ARG A 2 16.66 -69.48 -1.74
N LYS A 3 17.24 -69.55 -2.95
CA LYS A 3 17.95 -68.41 -3.58
C LYS A 3 17.03 -67.23 -3.93
N HIS A 4 15.76 -67.51 -4.27
CA HIS A 4 14.77 -66.46 -4.54
C HIS A 4 14.29 -65.80 -3.25
N ILE A 5 14.22 -66.54 -2.14
CA ILE A 5 13.90 -66.00 -0.81
C ILE A 5 14.96 -65.01 -0.33
N TYR A 6 16.25 -65.32 -0.50
CA TYR A 6 17.31 -64.36 -0.16
C TYR A 6 17.25 -63.13 -1.07
N PHE A 7 17.03 -63.31 -2.37
CA PHE A 7 16.91 -62.19 -3.32
C PHE A 7 15.74 -61.25 -2.99
N THR A 8 14.57 -61.80 -2.64
CA THR A 8 13.42 -60.97 -2.21
C THR A 8 13.67 -60.28 -0.87
N LEU A 9 14.41 -60.90 0.05
CA LEU A 9 14.75 -60.32 1.34
C LEU A 9 15.75 -59.16 1.18
N THR A 10 16.75 -59.29 0.31
CA THR A 10 17.70 -58.22 0.01
C THR A 10 17.05 -57.07 -0.76
N LEU A 11 16.07 -57.35 -1.62
CA LEU A 11 15.32 -56.33 -2.36
C LEU A 11 14.38 -55.52 -1.47
N MET A 12 13.81 -56.14 -0.43
CA MET A 12 12.99 -55.44 0.56
C MET A 12 13.82 -54.54 1.49
N LEU A 13 15.09 -54.89 1.74
CA LEU A 13 16.03 -54.08 2.52
C LEU A 13 16.56 -52.86 1.75
N LEU A 14 16.40 -52.84 0.42
CA LEU A 14 16.86 -51.76 -0.46
C LEU A 14 15.76 -50.75 -0.85
N LEU A 15 14.54 -50.87 -0.30
CA LEU A 15 13.55 -49.83 -0.47
C LEU A 15 14.03 -48.57 0.27
N PRO A 16 14.17 -47.43 -0.44
CA PRO A 16 14.88 -46.28 0.10
C PRO A 16 14.04 -45.63 1.21
N THR A 17 14.67 -45.44 2.37
CA THR A 17 14.21 -44.47 3.37
C THR A 17 14.46 -43.08 2.82
N ALA A 18 13.57 -42.61 1.93
CA ALA A 18 13.44 -41.18 1.67
C ALA A 18 12.81 -40.56 2.91
N ILE A 19 13.65 -40.25 3.91
CA ILE A 19 13.28 -39.31 4.96
C ILE A 19 13.17 -37.98 4.25
N LEU A 20 11.95 -37.49 4.05
CA LEU A 20 11.72 -36.09 3.72
C LEU A 20 12.18 -35.32 4.97
N ALA A 21 13.38 -34.73 4.90
CA ALA A 21 13.87 -33.85 5.93
C ALA A 21 13.17 -32.51 5.72
N HIS A 22 12.02 -32.32 6.36
CA HIS A 22 11.43 -30.99 6.44
C HIS A 22 12.23 -30.18 7.46
N ASN A 23 12.57 -28.94 7.10
CA ASN A 23 13.34 -28.06 7.97
C ASN A 23 12.38 -27.35 8.91
N ILE A 24 12.44 -27.73 10.18
CA ILE A 24 11.62 -27.10 11.22
C ILE A 24 12.39 -25.92 11.80
N ILE A 25 11.92 -24.71 11.52
CA ILE A 25 12.47 -23.50 12.11
C ILE A 25 11.66 -23.16 13.35
N LYS A 26 12.36 -22.96 14.46
CA LYS A 26 11.77 -22.58 15.74
C LYS A 26 12.32 -21.25 16.19
N GLY A 27 11.47 -20.46 16.82
CA GLY A 27 11.92 -19.22 17.41
C GLY A 27 10.89 -18.58 18.31
N LYS A 28 11.25 -17.41 18.82
CA LYS A 28 10.44 -16.59 19.70
C LYS A 28 10.50 -15.13 19.27
N VAL A 29 9.35 -14.49 19.20
CA VAL A 29 9.21 -13.06 18.92
C VAL A 29 8.96 -12.31 20.22
N ILE A 30 9.77 -11.30 20.48
CA ILE A 30 9.69 -10.45 21.66
C ILE A 30 9.73 -8.97 21.27
N ASP A 31 9.16 -8.15 22.14
CA ASP A 31 9.28 -6.69 22.06
C ASP A 31 10.67 -6.25 22.53
N GLN A 32 11.36 -5.43 21.74
CA GLN A 32 12.73 -4.99 22.03
C GLN A 32 12.85 -4.15 23.32
N ASN A 33 11.82 -3.36 23.66
CA ASN A 33 11.87 -2.41 24.77
C ASN A 33 11.51 -3.06 26.12
N SER A 34 10.48 -3.90 26.11
CA SER A 34 9.86 -4.49 27.28
C SER A 34 10.27 -5.95 27.49
N ASN A 35 10.92 -6.58 26.50
CA ASN A 35 11.23 -8.02 26.48
C ASN A 35 10.00 -8.90 26.70
N THR A 36 8.80 -8.38 26.40
CA THR A 36 7.55 -9.12 26.52
C THR A 36 7.35 -9.99 25.27
N PRO A 37 6.83 -11.21 25.43
CA PRO A 37 6.50 -12.05 24.28
C PRO A 37 5.38 -11.40 23.47
N LEU A 38 5.48 -11.50 22.14
CA LEU A 38 4.49 -10.95 21.22
C LEU A 38 3.61 -12.06 20.65
N PRO A 39 2.39 -12.29 21.19
CA PRO A 39 1.45 -13.27 20.68
C PRO A 39 0.71 -12.77 19.44
N GLY A 40 0.49 -13.64 18.46
CA GLY A 40 -0.19 -13.31 17.21
C GLY A 40 0.63 -12.48 16.21
N ALA A 41 1.95 -12.40 16.37
CA ALA A 41 2.85 -11.88 15.34
C ALA A 41 2.81 -12.81 14.12
N SER A 42 2.75 -12.24 12.92
CA SER A 42 2.73 -12.97 11.66
C SER A 42 4.15 -13.20 11.17
N ILE A 43 4.51 -14.45 10.89
CA ILE A 43 5.77 -14.85 10.27
C ILE A 43 5.45 -15.41 8.89
N LEU A 44 6.03 -14.83 7.85
CA LEU A 44 5.88 -15.28 6.46
C LEU A 44 7.24 -15.56 5.85
N LEU A 45 7.36 -16.66 5.12
CA LEU A 45 8.53 -16.92 4.30
C LEU A 45 8.46 -16.05 3.02
N SER A 46 9.50 -15.26 2.77
CA SER A 46 9.54 -14.34 1.63
C SER A 46 9.42 -15.09 0.31
N GLY A 47 8.46 -14.69 -0.52
CA GLY A 47 8.21 -15.28 -1.84
C GLY A 47 7.32 -16.52 -1.83
N THR A 48 6.86 -17.01 -0.68
CA THR A 48 5.90 -18.12 -0.58
C THR A 48 4.64 -17.72 0.18
N SER A 49 3.65 -18.61 0.19
CA SER A 49 2.46 -18.49 1.06
C SER A 49 2.61 -19.28 2.36
N GLU A 50 3.82 -19.77 2.67
CA GLU A 50 4.11 -20.51 3.89
C GLU A 50 4.38 -19.52 5.02
N GLY A 51 3.61 -19.64 6.10
CA GLY A 51 3.73 -18.75 7.24
C GLY A 51 3.07 -19.36 8.46
N CYS A 52 3.37 -18.77 9.62
CA CYS A 52 2.78 -19.14 10.89
C CYS A 52 2.58 -17.89 11.75
N THR A 53 1.82 -18.05 12.83
CA THR A 53 1.64 -16.98 13.83
C THR A 53 2.21 -17.43 15.16
N THR A 54 2.70 -16.48 15.97
CA THR A 54 3.21 -16.79 17.31
C THR A 54 2.11 -17.19 18.30
N ASP A 55 2.46 -18.07 19.24
CA ASP A 55 1.61 -18.51 20.35
C ASP A 55 1.51 -17.46 21.49
N GLU A 56 0.77 -17.78 22.57
CA GLU A 56 0.61 -16.93 23.77
C GLU A 56 1.93 -16.55 24.45
N TRP A 57 2.99 -17.33 24.24
CA TRP A 57 4.32 -17.10 24.77
C TRP A 57 5.29 -16.53 23.73
N GLY A 58 4.80 -16.13 22.56
CA GLY A 58 5.58 -15.54 21.47
C GLY A 58 6.38 -16.56 20.65
N ASN A 59 6.23 -17.87 20.87
CA ASN A 59 6.96 -18.88 20.11
C ASN A 59 6.29 -19.16 18.76
N PHE A 60 7.09 -19.50 17.77
CA PHE A 60 6.63 -19.95 16.46
C PHE A 60 7.37 -21.19 16.00
N ILE A 61 6.68 -21.98 15.19
CA ILE A 61 7.22 -23.17 14.53
C ILE A 61 6.73 -23.13 13.09
N ILE A 62 7.65 -23.09 12.15
CA ILE A 62 7.36 -23.18 10.71
C ILE A 62 8.07 -24.40 10.15
N ASP A 63 7.33 -25.21 9.41
CA ASP A 63 7.85 -26.36 8.69
C ASP A 63 8.03 -25.95 7.23
N THR A 64 9.25 -26.06 6.70
CA THR A 64 9.56 -25.57 5.36
C THR A 64 10.52 -26.49 4.62
N ASP A 65 10.38 -26.53 3.29
CA ASP A 65 11.24 -27.33 2.41
C ASP A 65 12.56 -26.62 2.04
N TYR A 66 12.69 -25.34 2.40
CA TYR A 66 13.85 -24.51 2.04
C TYR A 66 14.99 -24.65 3.05
N GLU A 67 16.23 -24.74 2.56
CA GLU A 67 17.43 -24.77 3.42
C GLU A 67 17.85 -23.38 3.91
N SER A 68 17.50 -22.33 3.17
CA SER A 68 17.73 -20.94 3.56
C SER A 68 16.71 -20.02 2.90
N GLY A 69 16.51 -18.86 3.49
CA GLY A 69 15.59 -17.85 2.98
C GLY A 69 15.45 -16.68 3.93
N THR A 70 14.46 -15.81 3.66
CA THR A 70 14.18 -14.63 4.49
C THR A 70 12.80 -14.77 5.11
N LEU A 71 12.72 -14.68 6.43
CA LEU A 71 11.45 -14.57 7.16
C LEU A 71 11.09 -13.10 7.30
N ILE A 72 9.84 -12.78 6.97
CA ILE A 72 9.23 -11.47 7.18
C ILE A 72 8.33 -11.59 8.41
N ILE A 73 8.67 -10.83 9.44
CA ILE A 73 7.92 -10.82 10.70
C ILE A 73 7.21 -9.49 10.81
N SER A 74 5.89 -9.53 10.98
CA SER A 74 5.06 -8.34 11.15
C SER A 74 4.09 -8.49 12.30
N PHE A 75 3.88 -7.39 13.03
CA PHE A 75 2.91 -7.32 14.11
C PHE A 75 2.33 -5.90 14.18
N LEU A 76 1.07 -5.78 14.60
CA LEU A 76 0.37 -4.50 14.57
C LEU A 76 1.01 -3.51 15.55
N GLY A 77 1.44 -2.35 15.04
CA GLY A 77 2.15 -1.32 15.84
C GLY A 77 3.64 -1.59 16.00
N TYR A 78 4.22 -2.46 15.17
CA TYR A 78 5.65 -2.80 15.16
C TYR A 78 6.22 -2.67 13.77
N GLU A 79 7.50 -2.32 13.69
CA GLU A 79 8.25 -2.30 12.44
C GLU A 79 8.40 -3.74 11.93
N SER A 80 8.08 -3.95 10.64
CA SER A 80 8.27 -5.27 10.02
C SER A 80 9.76 -5.55 9.86
N LYS A 81 10.18 -6.75 10.25
CA LYS A 81 11.59 -7.14 10.24
C LYS A 81 11.82 -8.32 9.32
N GLU A 82 12.87 -8.23 8.51
CA GLU A 82 13.32 -9.31 7.64
C GLU A 82 14.56 -9.97 8.25
N ILE A 83 14.52 -11.29 8.41
CA ILE A 83 15.60 -12.07 9.01
C ILE A 83 15.92 -13.25 8.10
N GLU A 84 17.19 -13.38 7.73
CA GLU A 84 17.68 -14.55 7.03
C GLU A 84 17.76 -15.75 7.99
N PHE A 85 17.25 -16.90 7.57
CA PHE A 85 17.39 -18.15 8.31
C PHE A 85 18.17 -19.18 7.48
N THR A 86 18.73 -20.16 8.18
CA THR A 86 19.34 -21.35 7.60
C THR A 86 18.80 -22.57 8.33
N SER A 87 18.66 -23.71 7.66
CA SER A 87 18.11 -24.97 8.18
C SER A 87 18.80 -25.51 9.44
N HIS A 88 20.02 -25.04 9.73
CA HIS A 88 20.82 -25.42 10.89
C HIS A 88 20.59 -24.50 12.10
N THR A 89 19.74 -23.48 12.00
CA THR A 89 19.48 -22.57 13.11
C THR A 89 18.52 -23.22 14.11
N GLU A 90 19.04 -23.63 15.28
CA GLU A 90 18.26 -24.36 16.28
C GLU A 90 17.14 -23.52 16.93
N PHE A 91 17.38 -22.22 17.16
CA PHE A 91 16.41 -21.32 17.79
C PHE A 91 16.68 -19.85 17.45
N LEU A 92 15.69 -19.16 16.88
CA LEU A 92 15.76 -17.74 16.55
C LEU A 92 15.06 -16.88 17.61
N VAL A 93 15.73 -15.88 18.15
CA VAL A 93 15.09 -14.83 18.97
C VAL A 93 14.97 -13.58 18.12
N ILE A 94 13.74 -13.14 17.90
CA ILE A 94 13.38 -12.04 17.02
C ILE A 94 12.85 -10.89 17.87
N GLU A 95 13.63 -9.83 17.94
CA GLU A 95 13.25 -8.58 18.60
C GLU A 95 12.60 -7.63 17.59
N LEU A 96 11.36 -7.24 17.84
CA LEU A 96 10.64 -6.22 17.07
C LEU A 96 10.66 -4.88 17.81
N ASN A 97 10.88 -3.82 17.04
CA ASN A 97 10.73 -2.45 17.53
C ASN A 97 9.28 -2.02 17.41
N GLN A 98 8.77 -1.38 18.46
CA GLN A 98 7.49 -0.69 18.38
C GLN A 98 7.62 0.42 17.34
N ASP A 99 6.82 0.33 16.30
CA ASP A 99 6.57 1.43 15.39
C ASP A 99 5.45 2.23 16.04
N ILE A 100 5.86 3.15 16.92
CA ILE A 100 4.95 4.21 17.35
C ILE A 100 4.67 4.98 16.08
N VAL A 101 3.56 4.63 15.42
CA VAL A 101 2.95 5.44 14.38
C VAL A 101 2.55 6.74 15.06
N ASP A 102 3.53 7.62 15.24
CA ASP A 102 3.28 9.02 15.45
C ASP A 102 2.54 9.40 14.18
N LEU A 103 1.25 9.70 14.32
CA LEU A 103 0.51 10.42 13.29
C LEU A 103 1.07 11.86 13.24
N GLY A 104 2.39 11.99 13.16
CA GLY A 104 3.09 13.19 12.75
C GLY A 104 2.47 13.52 11.42
N THR A 105 1.67 14.60 11.45
CA THR A 105 0.91 15.17 10.34
C THR A 105 1.20 14.43 9.07
N ILE A 106 0.32 13.49 8.69
CA ILE A 106 0.41 12.83 7.41
C ILE A 106 0.43 13.97 6.41
N ASN A 107 1.61 14.37 5.97
CA ASN A 107 1.76 15.24 4.85
C ASN A 107 1.41 14.28 3.74
N VAL A 108 0.10 14.20 3.46
CA VAL A 108 -0.43 13.72 2.20
C VAL A 108 0.22 14.64 1.20
N THR A 109 1.46 14.31 0.86
CA THR A 109 2.06 14.66 -0.39
C THR A 109 1.27 13.77 -1.32
N ALA A 110 0.01 14.17 -1.56
CA ALA A 110 -0.63 13.94 -2.82
C ALA A 110 0.46 14.35 -3.78
N SER A 111 1.17 13.36 -4.32
CA SER A 111 1.94 13.55 -5.53
C SER A 111 0.97 14.31 -6.40
N LYS A 112 1.27 15.60 -6.61
CA LYS A 112 0.40 16.57 -7.27
C LYS A 112 0.46 16.23 -8.75
N ILE A 113 -0.06 15.06 -9.04
CA ILE A 113 -0.36 14.50 -10.32
C ILE A 113 -1.78 14.00 -10.10
N THR A 114 -2.68 14.95 -9.88
CA THR A 114 -4.08 14.65 -10.13
C THR A 114 -4.14 14.31 -11.62
N PRO A 115 -4.68 13.15 -12.02
CA PRO A 115 -4.87 12.83 -13.44
C PRO A 115 -5.65 13.93 -14.19
N MET A 116 -6.38 14.76 -13.43
CA MET A 116 -7.10 15.95 -13.89
C MET A 116 -6.20 17.01 -14.55
N GLU A 117 -5.02 17.30 -13.98
CA GLU A 117 -4.09 18.31 -14.53
C GLU A 117 -3.52 17.88 -15.90
N SER A 118 -3.32 16.58 -16.11
CA SER A 118 -2.76 16.05 -17.36
C SER A 118 -3.79 16.04 -18.51
N MET A 119 -5.06 15.75 -18.24
CA MET A 119 -6.10 15.75 -19.28
C MET A 119 -6.46 17.16 -19.77
N ALA A 120 -6.51 18.15 -18.87
CA ALA A 120 -6.83 19.53 -19.22
C ALA A 120 -5.77 20.19 -20.13
N GLN A 121 -4.47 19.90 -19.90
CA GLN A 121 -3.40 20.41 -20.76
C GLN A 121 -3.39 19.80 -22.17
N ILE A 122 -3.87 18.57 -22.31
CA ILE A 122 -3.96 17.90 -23.62
C ILE A 122 -5.12 18.47 -24.44
N ASP A 123 -6.29 18.75 -23.84
CA ASP A 123 -7.47 19.23 -24.57
C ASP A 123 -7.30 20.67 -25.10
N VAL A 124 -6.66 21.56 -24.35
CA VAL A 124 -6.37 22.95 -24.78
C VAL A 124 -5.44 23.01 -26.00
N LYS A 125 -4.52 22.05 -26.16
CA LYS A 125 -3.62 21.99 -27.34
C LYS A 125 -4.30 21.46 -28.60
N VAL A 126 -5.38 20.69 -28.45
CA VAL A 126 -6.08 20.03 -29.58
C VAL A 126 -7.32 20.84 -30.01
N ARG A 127 -7.90 21.64 -29.11
CA ARG A 127 -9.06 22.50 -29.39
C ARG A 127 -8.76 23.95 -29.02
N PRO A 128 -8.48 24.83 -30.00
CA PRO A 128 -8.30 26.25 -29.72
C PRO A 128 -9.62 26.84 -29.18
N VAL A 129 -9.58 27.30 -27.94
CA VAL A 129 -10.68 28.03 -27.30
C VAL A 129 -10.76 29.45 -27.86
N LYS A 130 -11.97 29.95 -28.07
CA LYS A 130 -12.19 31.32 -28.57
C LYS A 130 -12.32 32.35 -27.46
N THR A 131 -12.68 31.91 -26.27
CA THR A 131 -12.89 32.78 -25.11
C THR A 131 -12.37 32.12 -23.83
N SER A 132 -12.07 32.92 -22.80
CA SER A 132 -11.61 32.42 -21.49
C SER A 132 -12.63 31.50 -20.81
N GLN A 133 -13.92 31.72 -21.07
CA GLN A 133 -15.02 30.88 -20.58
C GLN A 133 -14.94 29.43 -21.05
N GLU A 134 -14.49 29.23 -22.29
CA GLU A 134 -14.43 27.90 -22.89
C GLU A 134 -13.36 27.04 -22.21
N VAL A 135 -12.31 27.67 -21.67
CA VAL A 135 -11.28 27.00 -20.86
C VAL A 135 -11.90 26.42 -19.59
N LEU A 136 -12.79 27.16 -18.93
CA LEU A 136 -13.45 26.70 -17.71
C LEU A 136 -14.33 25.47 -17.97
N ARG A 137 -14.93 25.35 -19.17
CA ARG A 137 -15.76 24.17 -19.52
C ARG A 137 -14.96 22.88 -19.72
N ILE A 138 -13.64 22.96 -19.87
CA ILE A 138 -12.77 21.78 -19.99
C ILE A 138 -12.57 21.10 -18.63
N VAL A 139 -12.73 21.83 -17.53
CA VAL A 139 -12.53 21.29 -16.19
C VAL A 139 -13.67 20.32 -15.83
N PRO A 140 -13.38 19.03 -15.58
CA PRO A 140 -14.42 18.06 -15.28
C PRO A 140 -15.22 18.42 -14.01
N GLY A 141 -16.54 18.39 -14.13
CA GLY A 141 -17.45 18.76 -13.05
C GLY A 141 -17.59 20.27 -12.84
N LEU A 142 -16.95 21.12 -13.64
CA LEU A 142 -17.19 22.56 -13.68
C LEU A 142 -18.23 22.87 -14.77
N PHE A 143 -19.27 23.60 -14.40
CA PHE A 143 -20.31 24.07 -15.31
C PHE A 143 -20.53 25.56 -15.12
N ILE A 144 -20.66 26.30 -16.22
CA ILE A 144 -20.86 27.77 -16.20
C ILE A 144 -22.17 28.11 -16.91
N ALA A 145 -23.01 28.91 -16.25
CA ALA A 145 -24.26 29.41 -16.79
C ALA A 145 -24.19 30.93 -16.95
N GLN A 146 -24.53 31.43 -18.14
CA GLN A 146 -24.55 32.86 -18.41
C GLN A 146 -25.95 33.42 -18.24
N HIS A 147 -26.09 34.50 -17.45
CA HIS A 147 -27.32 35.26 -17.38
C HIS A 147 -27.57 36.00 -18.71
N ALA A 148 -28.80 35.96 -19.23
CA ALA A 148 -29.16 36.66 -20.45
C ALA A 148 -28.88 38.18 -20.30
N GLY A 149 -28.09 38.76 -21.21
CA GLY A 149 -27.78 40.19 -21.22
C GLY A 149 -26.29 40.57 -21.13
N GLY A 150 -25.38 39.61 -20.98
CA GLY A 150 -23.95 39.79 -21.29
C GLY A 150 -23.14 40.78 -20.44
N GLY A 151 -23.73 41.36 -19.39
CA GLY A 151 -23.08 42.32 -18.49
C GLY A 151 -23.16 41.94 -17.01
N LYS A 152 -23.33 40.65 -16.71
CA LYS A 152 -23.37 40.08 -15.35
C LYS A 152 -22.35 38.95 -15.25
N SER A 153 -21.93 38.62 -14.03
CA SER A 153 -21.09 37.44 -13.80
C SER A 153 -21.77 36.17 -14.27
N GLU A 154 -20.93 35.23 -14.68
CA GLU A 154 -21.33 33.87 -14.96
C GLU A 154 -21.55 33.16 -13.63
N GLN A 155 -22.63 32.38 -13.54
CA GLN A 155 -22.86 31.51 -12.41
C GLN A 155 -22.03 30.25 -12.60
N ILE A 156 -21.23 29.89 -11.59
CA ILE A 156 -20.31 28.76 -11.65
C ILE A 156 -20.85 27.65 -10.76
N PHE A 157 -20.86 26.43 -11.28
CA PHE A 157 -21.24 25.23 -10.54
C PHE A 157 -20.08 24.25 -10.52
N LEU A 158 -19.77 23.72 -9.34
CA LEU A 158 -18.76 22.68 -9.16
C LEU A 158 -19.42 21.42 -8.60
N ARG A 159 -19.35 20.32 -9.35
CA ARG A 159 -19.97 19.02 -9.01
C ARG A 159 -21.47 19.12 -8.72
N GLY A 160 -22.15 20.05 -9.39
CA GLY A 160 -23.60 20.28 -9.25
C GLY A 160 -24.00 21.23 -8.12
N PHE A 161 -23.04 21.72 -7.32
CA PHE A 161 -23.29 22.76 -6.31
C PHE A 161 -22.97 24.13 -6.88
N ASP A 162 -23.82 25.12 -6.59
CA ASP A 162 -23.57 26.51 -6.93
C ASP A 162 -22.39 27.02 -6.13
N ALA A 163 -21.37 27.55 -6.80
CA ALA A 163 -20.14 28.05 -6.21
C ALA A 163 -20.27 29.53 -5.84
N ASP A 164 -21.45 29.94 -5.36
CA ASP A 164 -21.84 31.31 -4.99
C ASP A 164 -21.25 32.39 -5.93
N HIS A 165 -21.66 32.35 -7.20
CA HIS A 165 -21.20 33.29 -8.23
C HIS A 165 -19.67 33.32 -8.43
N GLY A 166 -18.99 32.24 -8.04
CA GLY A 166 -17.55 32.09 -8.12
C GLY A 166 -16.78 32.40 -6.84
N THR A 167 -17.40 32.72 -5.71
CA THR A 167 -16.68 33.00 -4.44
C THR A 167 -16.12 31.73 -3.78
N ASP A 168 -16.75 30.57 -4.01
CA ASP A 168 -16.30 29.27 -3.47
C ASP A 168 -15.16 28.62 -4.26
N VAL A 169 -14.78 29.22 -5.39
CA VAL A 169 -13.66 28.78 -6.24
C VAL A 169 -12.64 29.90 -6.39
N ASN A 170 -11.36 29.57 -6.55
CA ASN A 170 -10.34 30.58 -6.87
C ASN A 170 -9.93 30.42 -8.33
N ILE A 171 -10.13 31.47 -9.12
CA ILE A 171 -9.69 31.54 -10.51
C ILE A 171 -8.60 32.60 -10.58
N SER A 172 -7.44 32.23 -11.12
CA SER A 172 -6.32 33.14 -11.31
C SER A 172 -5.70 33.01 -12.69
N VAL A 173 -5.14 34.11 -13.17
CA VAL A 173 -4.34 34.18 -14.39
C VAL A 173 -2.97 34.69 -13.98
N ASP A 174 -1.91 33.92 -14.25
CA ASP A 174 -0.54 34.25 -13.87
C ASP A 174 -0.36 34.61 -12.38
N GLY A 175 -1.13 33.95 -11.51
CA GLY A 175 -1.13 34.18 -10.06
C GLY A 175 -1.95 35.39 -9.59
N ILE A 176 -2.59 36.12 -10.52
CA ILE A 176 -3.47 37.23 -10.19
C ILE A 176 -4.93 36.73 -10.15
N PRO A 177 -5.65 36.89 -9.02
CA PRO A 177 -7.03 36.43 -8.91
C PRO A 177 -8.00 37.28 -9.76
N VAL A 178 -8.93 36.63 -10.46
CA VAL A 178 -9.87 37.28 -11.39
C VAL A 178 -11.34 37.25 -10.95
N ASN A 179 -11.69 36.48 -9.92
CA ASN A 179 -13.07 36.34 -9.42
C ASN A 179 -13.23 36.87 -7.97
N MET A 180 -12.60 38.01 -7.68
CA MET A 180 -12.67 38.66 -6.36
C MET A 180 -13.93 39.52 -6.21
N VAL A 181 -14.47 39.59 -4.98
CA VAL A 181 -15.69 40.30 -4.55
C VAL A 181 -15.70 41.81 -4.88
N SER A 182 -14.55 42.41 -5.22
CA SER A 182 -14.43 43.83 -5.60
C SER A 182 -14.31 44.10 -7.11
N GLN A 183 -14.26 43.06 -7.95
CA GLN A 183 -14.40 43.24 -9.39
C GLN A 183 -15.90 43.40 -9.68
N ALA A 184 -16.28 44.43 -10.44
CA ALA A 184 -17.65 44.95 -10.59
C ALA A 184 -18.68 44.00 -11.26
N HIS A 185 -18.50 42.69 -11.13
CA HIS A 185 -19.44 41.63 -11.52
C HIS A 185 -19.75 40.66 -10.36
N GLY A 186 -19.30 40.94 -9.13
CA GLY A 186 -19.61 40.16 -7.93
C GLY A 186 -20.93 40.51 -7.23
N GLN A 187 -21.97 40.94 -7.97
CA GLN A 187 -23.41 40.90 -7.64
C GLN A 187 -24.27 40.96 -8.92
#